data_AF-A0A1Y1X352-F1
#
_entry.id   AF-A0A1Y1X352-F1
#
_cell.length_a   1.000
_cell.length_b   1.000
_cell.length_c   1.000
_cell.angle_alpha   90.00
_cell.angle_beta   90.00
_cell.angle_gamma   90.00
#
_symmetry.space_group_name_H-M   'P 1'
#
loop_
_entity.id
_entity.type
_entity.pdbx_description
1 polymer ?
#
loop_
_entity_poly.entity_id
_entity_poly.type
_entity_poly.pdbx_seq_one_letter_code
_entity_poly.pdbx_strand_id
1 'polypeptide(L)'
;KLCVSIRMYLILPFKQEGQLHIRRIKSISNSALYRNAVKLELYRYVTSTPFNRKHWLPPNFTMEDEPLESGRSFKHSLSDKTLADIVEASLGACYLSQGVESALDCAIKMMIPFPEIKHWKEFATLNNAISPSPTCDEAEFLYLDIEAIESSINYNFRNKRLLYEAFTHPSCPNPNTSCYQRLEFLGDAVLDFLVVSYLFERYPGLKPANITELKGASVSNNFLSFISHSLGLHQHLIHSSSALSSNLMEFIDQMEKMQQTKQNQPHQYWLKLIHRKRLQI
;
A
#
# COMPACT_ATOMS: atom_id res chain seq x y z
N LYS A 1 1.75 0.73 -5.98
CA LYS A 1 0.42 0.42 -5.38
C LYS A 1 -0.30 1.68 -4.88
N LEU A 2 0.28 2.45 -3.95
CA LEU A 2 -0.34 3.62 -3.30
C LEU A 2 -0.98 4.64 -4.27
N CYS A 3 -0.19 5.24 -5.18
CA CYS A 3 -0.68 6.31 -6.07
C CYS A 3 -1.90 5.87 -6.91
N VAL A 4 -1.86 4.64 -7.42
CA VAL A 4 -2.97 4.07 -8.21
C VAL A 4 -4.19 3.81 -7.32
N SER A 5 -4.01 3.32 -6.09
CA SER A 5 -5.10 3.17 -5.13
C SER A 5 -5.78 4.51 -4.81
N ILE A 6 -5.00 5.56 -4.50
CA ILE A 6 -5.54 6.90 -4.26
C ILE A 6 -6.32 7.38 -5.48
N ARG A 7 -5.73 7.30 -6.67
CA ARG A 7 -6.39 7.72 -7.90
C ARG A 7 -7.72 7.00 -8.13
N MET A 8 -7.73 5.67 -8.05
CA MET A 8 -8.94 4.89 -8.29
C MET A 8 -10.02 5.17 -7.26
N TYR A 9 -9.64 5.36 -5.99
CA TYR A 9 -10.57 5.75 -4.93
C TYR A 9 -11.25 7.09 -5.25
N LEU A 10 -10.49 8.08 -5.74
CA LEU A 10 -11.01 9.40 -6.07
C LEU A 10 -11.88 9.40 -7.34
N ILE A 11 -11.38 8.87 -8.46
CA ILE A 11 -12.06 8.97 -9.77
C ILE A 11 -13.26 8.02 -9.94
N LEU A 12 -13.43 7.05 -9.04
CA LEU A 12 -14.50 6.06 -9.08
C LEU A 12 -15.30 6.06 -7.76
N PRO A 13 -16.03 7.15 -7.44
CA PRO A 13 -16.69 7.32 -6.15
C PRO A 13 -17.76 6.25 -5.84
N PHE A 14 -18.37 5.68 -6.87
CA PHE A 14 -19.46 4.69 -6.73
C PHE A 14 -18.99 3.23 -6.88
N LYS A 15 -17.68 2.98 -7.01
CA LYS A 15 -17.16 1.62 -7.16
C LYS A 15 -16.80 1.04 -5.79
N GLN A 16 -17.23 -0.20 -5.58
CA GLN A 16 -16.93 -0.96 -4.37
C GLN A 16 -15.50 -1.50 -4.38
N GLU A 17 -15.02 -1.91 -3.21
CA GLU A 17 -13.65 -2.39 -2.95
C GLU A 17 -13.17 -3.42 -4.00
N GLY A 18 -13.94 -4.49 -4.26
CA GLY A 18 -13.57 -5.50 -5.27
C GLY A 18 -13.42 -4.93 -6.69
N GLN A 19 -14.24 -3.95 -7.08
CA GLN A 19 -14.12 -3.29 -8.38
C GLN A 19 -12.88 -2.38 -8.46
N LEU A 20 -12.59 -1.66 -7.38
CA LEU A 20 -11.38 -0.83 -7.25
C LEU A 20 -10.12 -1.71 -7.28
N HIS A 21 -10.14 -2.86 -6.60
CA HIS A 21 -9.08 -3.85 -6.59
C HIS A 21 -8.76 -4.36 -8.00
N ILE A 22 -9.79 -4.78 -8.75
CA ILE A 22 -9.63 -5.25 -10.14
C ILE A 22 -9.05 -4.13 -11.03
N ARG A 23 -9.51 -2.89 -10.87
CA ARG A 23 -8.99 -1.75 -11.64
C ARG A 23 -7.53 -1.46 -11.32
N ARG A 24 -7.16 -1.48 -10.03
CA ARG A 24 -5.77 -1.35 -9.60
C ARG A 24 -4.90 -2.43 -10.25
N ILE A 25 -5.27 -3.71 -10.14
CA ILE A 25 -4.52 -4.81 -10.76
C ILE A 25 -4.35 -4.59 -12.27
N LYS A 26 -5.41 -4.20 -12.98
CA LYS A 26 -5.32 -3.95 -14.43
C LYS A 26 -4.34 -2.83 -14.78
N SER A 27 -4.20 -1.82 -13.91
CA SER A 27 -3.28 -0.68 -14.14
C SER A 27 -1.82 -1.00 -13.82
N ILE A 28 -1.54 -1.88 -12.86
CA ILE A 28 -0.18 -2.15 -12.36
C ILE A 28 0.19 -3.65 -12.37
N SER A 29 -0.46 -4.46 -13.20
CA SER A 29 -0.07 -5.86 -13.36
C SER A 29 1.31 -5.97 -14.02
N ASN A 30 2.03 -7.07 -13.75
CA ASN A 30 3.32 -7.33 -14.38
C ASN A 30 3.23 -7.23 -15.91
N SER A 31 2.15 -7.73 -16.51
CA SER A 31 1.92 -7.62 -17.96
C SER A 31 1.65 -6.19 -18.44
N ALA A 32 1.04 -5.33 -17.61
CA ALA A 32 0.87 -3.90 -17.94
C ALA A 32 2.22 -3.17 -17.87
N LEU A 33 2.96 -3.35 -16.78
CA LEU A 33 4.28 -2.75 -16.58
C LEU A 33 5.28 -3.21 -17.64
N TYR A 34 5.31 -4.51 -17.95
CA TYR A 34 6.09 -5.10 -19.03
C TYR A 34 5.82 -4.42 -20.37
N ARG A 35 4.54 -4.30 -20.77
CA ARG A 35 4.17 -3.67 -22.05
C ARG A 35 4.63 -2.21 -22.12
N ASN A 36 4.55 -1.48 -21.02
CA ASN A 36 5.06 -0.11 -20.95
C ASN A 36 6.59 -0.07 -21.05
N ALA A 37 7.29 -0.95 -20.33
CA ALA A 37 8.74 -1.05 -20.38
C ALA A 37 9.27 -1.39 -21.79
N VAL A 38 8.57 -2.26 -22.53
CA VAL A 38 8.90 -2.58 -23.92
C VAL A 38 8.72 -1.38 -24.83
N LYS A 39 7.63 -0.60 -24.66
CA LYS A 39 7.40 0.63 -25.45
C LYS A 39 8.48 1.69 -25.21
N LEU A 40 9.03 1.74 -24.01
CA LEU A 40 10.14 2.62 -23.62
C LEU A 40 11.52 2.05 -23.98
N GLU A 41 11.56 0.89 -24.63
CA GLU A 41 12.79 0.17 -24.97
C GLU A 41 13.72 -0.08 -23.77
N LEU A 42 13.18 -0.21 -22.55
CA LEU A 42 14.00 -0.35 -21.33
C LEU A 42 14.92 -1.57 -21.38
N TYR A 43 14.51 -2.63 -22.09
CA TYR A 43 15.30 -3.84 -22.30
C TYR A 43 16.69 -3.54 -22.88
N ARG A 44 16.86 -2.48 -23.67
CA ARG A 44 18.16 -2.11 -24.28
C ARG A 44 19.21 -1.67 -23.26
N TYR A 45 18.76 -1.25 -22.08
CA TYR A 45 19.62 -0.76 -21.00
C TYR A 45 19.85 -1.82 -19.91
N VAL A 46 19.28 -3.02 -20.06
CA VAL A 46 19.39 -4.09 -19.07
C VAL A 46 20.69 -4.85 -19.28
N THR A 47 21.56 -4.82 -18.28
CA THR A 47 22.77 -5.64 -18.22
C THR A 47 22.44 -7.02 -17.66
N SER A 48 22.00 -7.95 -18.51
CA SER A 48 21.61 -9.30 -18.08
C SER A 48 22.69 -10.37 -18.31
N THR A 49 23.73 -10.05 -19.08
CA THR A 49 24.84 -10.97 -19.37
C THR A 49 26.13 -10.44 -18.76
N PRO A 50 27.03 -11.33 -18.29
CA PRO A 50 28.34 -10.91 -17.82
C PRO A 50 29.11 -10.29 -18.98
N PHE A 51 29.88 -9.25 -18.67
CA PHE A 51 30.72 -8.56 -19.63
C PHE A 51 31.76 -9.52 -20.24
N ASN A 52 31.70 -9.72 -21.55
CA ASN A 52 32.62 -10.60 -22.26
C ASN A 52 33.85 -9.81 -22.74
N ARG A 53 34.94 -9.89 -21.98
CA ARG A 53 36.20 -9.18 -22.27
C ARG A 53 36.81 -9.57 -23.64
N LYS A 54 36.61 -10.81 -24.09
CA LYS A 54 37.22 -11.31 -25.34
C LYS A 54 36.58 -10.72 -26.59
N HIS A 55 35.28 -10.40 -26.51
CA HIS A 55 34.51 -9.87 -27.62
C HIS A 55 34.19 -8.38 -27.43
N TRP A 56 34.84 -7.71 -26.48
CA TRP A 56 34.63 -6.29 -26.27
C TRP A 56 35.44 -5.50 -27.29
N LEU A 57 34.74 -4.70 -28.07
CA LEU A 57 35.31 -3.74 -28.99
C LEU A 57 34.76 -2.35 -28.64
N PRO A 58 35.60 -1.29 -28.68
CA PRO A 58 35.09 0.07 -28.59
C PRO A 58 34.07 0.34 -29.71
N PRO A 59 33.10 1.26 -29.49
CA PRO A 59 32.14 1.63 -30.52
C PRO A 59 32.85 2.03 -31.83
N ASN A 60 32.41 1.47 -32.96
CA ASN A 60 32.96 1.69 -34.31
C ASN A 60 34.34 1.08 -34.60
N PHE A 61 34.80 0.11 -33.80
CA PHE A 61 36.01 -0.68 -34.11
C PHE A 61 35.63 -2.09 -34.58
N THR A 62 36.32 -2.59 -35.61
CA THR A 62 36.17 -3.95 -36.15
C THR A 62 37.52 -4.65 -36.16
N MET A 63 37.56 -5.94 -35.81
CA MET A 63 38.74 -6.79 -36.04
C MET A 63 38.64 -7.42 -37.42
N GLU A 64 39.73 -7.45 -38.17
CA GLU A 64 39.79 -8.00 -39.54
C GLU A 64 39.82 -9.55 -39.57
N ASP A 65 40.19 -10.21 -38.46
CA ASP A 65 40.63 -11.62 -38.48
C ASP A 65 39.73 -12.65 -37.76
N GLU A 66 38.59 -12.27 -37.19
CA GLU A 66 37.57 -13.26 -36.76
C GLU A 66 36.40 -13.26 -37.74
N PRO A 67 35.88 -14.44 -38.16
CA PRO A 67 34.68 -14.49 -38.96
C PRO A 67 33.61 -13.73 -38.19
N LEU A 68 33.16 -12.60 -38.75
CA LEU A 68 32.07 -11.86 -38.19
C LEU A 68 30.93 -12.87 -38.00
N GLU A 69 30.61 -13.20 -36.76
CA GLU A 69 29.23 -13.45 -36.38
C GLU A 69 28.47 -12.11 -36.48
N SER A 70 28.53 -11.49 -37.66
CA SER A 70 27.85 -10.28 -38.08
C SER A 70 26.37 -10.53 -37.89
N GLY A 71 25.83 -9.97 -36.82
CA GLY A 71 24.41 -10.04 -36.54
C GLY A 71 24.00 -10.99 -35.43
N ARG A 72 24.88 -11.41 -34.51
CA ARG A 72 24.40 -11.77 -33.17
C ARG A 72 23.89 -10.50 -32.47
N SER A 73 22.67 -10.11 -32.84
CA SER A 73 21.78 -9.40 -31.93
C SER A 73 21.86 -10.15 -30.61
N PHE A 74 22.56 -9.58 -29.63
CA PHE A 74 22.59 -10.10 -28.26
C PHE A 74 21.14 -10.02 -27.72
N LYS A 75 20.32 -11.01 -28.09
CA LYS A 75 18.99 -11.20 -27.54
C LYS A 75 19.19 -11.79 -26.16
N HIS A 76 19.23 -10.93 -25.16
CA HIS A 76 19.05 -11.39 -23.80
C HIS A 76 17.63 -11.94 -23.63
N SER A 77 17.53 -13.17 -23.15
CA SER A 77 16.26 -13.80 -22.80
C SER A 77 15.78 -13.21 -21.46
N LEU A 78 15.16 -12.03 -21.53
CA LEU A 78 14.53 -11.39 -20.39
C LEU A 78 13.10 -11.92 -20.24
N SER A 79 12.72 -12.29 -19.02
CA SER A 79 11.34 -12.64 -18.74
C SER A 79 10.47 -11.39 -18.63
N ASP A 80 9.16 -11.52 -18.89
CA ASP A 80 8.19 -10.43 -18.70
C ASP A 80 8.25 -9.85 -17.28
N LYS A 81 8.49 -10.73 -16.30
CA LYS A 81 8.63 -10.37 -14.90
C LYS A 81 9.85 -9.48 -14.66
N THR A 82 10.97 -9.73 -15.33
CA THR A 82 12.21 -8.97 -15.14
C THR A 82 12.03 -7.49 -15.50
N LEU A 83 11.39 -7.17 -16.63
CA LEU A 83 11.17 -5.77 -17.00
C LEU A 83 10.14 -5.08 -16.08
N ALA A 84 9.12 -5.80 -15.62
CA ALA A 84 8.19 -5.27 -14.63
C ALA A 84 8.90 -4.95 -13.30
N ASP A 85 9.73 -5.87 -12.81
CA ASP A 85 10.52 -5.70 -11.59
C ASP A 85 11.48 -4.50 -11.72
N ILE A 86 12.06 -4.26 -12.90
CA ILE A 86 12.90 -3.09 -13.18
C ILE A 86 12.11 -1.78 -13.08
N VAL A 87 10.87 -1.75 -13.58
CA VAL A 87 10.00 -0.57 -13.43
C VAL A 87 9.73 -0.31 -11.95
N GLU A 88 9.37 -1.34 -11.18
CA GLU A 88 9.13 -1.20 -9.73
C GLU A 88 10.39 -0.75 -8.96
N ALA A 89 11.55 -1.33 -9.29
CA ALA A 89 12.83 -0.94 -8.72
C ALA A 89 13.20 0.51 -9.03
N SER A 90 12.93 0.97 -10.25
CA SER A 90 13.17 2.35 -10.69
C SER A 90 12.30 3.34 -9.90
N LEU A 91 11.03 3.00 -9.66
CA LEU A 91 10.14 3.79 -8.81
C LEU A 91 10.66 3.88 -7.37
N GLY A 92 11.14 2.76 -6.82
CA GLY A 92 11.78 2.71 -5.50
C GLY A 92 13.02 3.59 -5.42
N ALA A 93 13.88 3.58 -6.45
CA ALA A 93 15.06 4.43 -6.52
C ALA A 93 14.70 5.93 -6.55
N CYS A 94 13.71 6.32 -7.36
CA CYS A 94 13.22 7.70 -7.40
C CYS A 94 12.62 8.14 -6.06
N TYR A 95 11.87 7.26 -5.39
CA TYR A 95 11.32 7.49 -4.05
C TYR A 95 12.43 7.73 -3.02
N LEU A 96 13.44 6.87 -2.96
CA LEU A 96 14.55 7.05 -2.02
C LEU A 96 15.40 8.29 -2.32
N SER A 97 15.40 8.76 -3.57
CA SER A 97 16.15 9.94 -3.97
C SER A 97 15.48 11.25 -3.55
N GLN A 98 14.17 11.39 -3.80
CA GLN A 98 13.46 12.68 -3.66
C GLN A 98 12.00 12.54 -3.17
N GLY A 99 11.65 11.40 -2.58
CA GLY A 99 10.34 11.15 -1.99
C GLY A 99 9.22 10.88 -3.00
N VAL A 100 7.97 11.04 -2.55
CA VAL A 100 6.77 10.60 -3.28
C VAL A 100 6.52 11.37 -4.58
N GLU A 101 6.93 12.64 -4.65
CA GLU A 101 6.77 13.48 -5.86
C GLU A 101 7.59 12.92 -7.03
N SER A 102 8.87 12.61 -6.79
CA SER A 102 9.76 12.03 -7.79
C SER A 102 9.33 10.62 -8.21
N ALA A 103 8.83 9.83 -7.26
CA ALA A 103 8.27 8.52 -7.56
C ALA A 103 7.02 8.62 -8.47
N LEU A 104 6.16 9.62 -8.26
CA LEU A 104 5.00 9.89 -9.10
C LEU A 104 5.42 10.33 -10.51
N ASP A 105 6.35 11.27 -10.62
CA ASP A 105 6.89 11.73 -11.91
C ASP A 105 7.53 10.58 -12.70
N CYS A 106 8.31 9.73 -12.03
CA CYS A 106 8.85 8.50 -12.61
C CYS A 106 7.73 7.57 -13.08
N ALA A 107 6.67 7.37 -12.29
CA ALA A 107 5.53 6.54 -12.68
C ALA A 107 4.83 7.06 -13.95
N ILE A 108 4.66 8.37 -14.07
CA ILE A 108 4.10 9.02 -15.26
C ILE A 108 5.00 8.79 -16.48
N LYS A 109 6.31 8.99 -16.34
CA LYS A 109 7.31 8.74 -17.40
C LYS A 109 7.39 7.26 -17.79
N MET A 110 7.12 6.34 -16.86
CA MET A 110 6.99 4.90 -17.08
C MET A 110 5.62 4.50 -17.67
N MET A 111 4.83 5.47 -18.16
CA MET A 111 3.53 5.29 -18.80
C MET A 111 2.46 4.63 -17.90
N ILE A 112 2.60 4.70 -16.58
CA ILE A 112 1.53 4.27 -15.66
C ILE A 112 0.38 5.30 -15.76
N PRO A 113 -0.89 4.87 -15.88
CA PRO A 113 -1.98 5.78 -16.25
C PRO A 113 -2.40 6.71 -15.11
N PHE A 114 -1.88 7.93 -15.16
CA PHE A 114 -2.26 9.07 -14.31
C PHE A 114 -2.73 10.27 -15.16
N PRO A 115 -3.80 10.15 -15.96
CA PRO A 115 -4.32 11.31 -16.67
C PRO A 115 -4.73 12.37 -15.64
N GLU A 116 -4.43 13.63 -15.97
CA GLU A 116 -4.75 14.83 -15.17
C GLU A 116 -3.99 14.96 -13.85
N ILE A 117 -3.03 14.07 -13.56
CA ILE A 117 -2.18 14.15 -12.37
C ILE A 117 -0.72 14.29 -12.82
N LYS A 118 -0.12 15.43 -12.50
CA LYS A 118 1.30 15.76 -12.72
C LYS A 118 2.05 15.90 -11.39
N HIS A 119 1.38 16.40 -10.36
CA HIS A 119 1.97 16.69 -9.06
C HIS A 119 1.18 16.03 -7.92
N TRP A 120 1.85 15.69 -6.82
CA TRP A 120 1.21 15.01 -5.69
C TRP A 120 0.07 15.83 -5.08
N LYS A 121 0.21 17.16 -5.04
CA LYS A 121 -0.82 18.08 -4.52
C LYS A 121 -2.16 17.97 -5.26
N GLU A 122 -2.15 17.53 -6.51
CA GLU A 122 -3.36 17.45 -7.34
C GLU A 122 -4.30 16.32 -6.89
N PHE A 123 -3.80 15.31 -6.17
CA PHE A 123 -4.67 14.34 -5.47
C PHE A 123 -5.59 15.02 -4.47
N ALA A 124 -5.09 16.01 -3.72
CA ALA A 124 -5.90 16.76 -2.76
C ALA A 124 -6.90 17.68 -3.48
N THR A 125 -6.50 18.32 -4.57
CA THR A 125 -7.40 19.13 -5.41
C THR A 125 -8.54 18.29 -5.98
N LEU A 126 -8.22 17.10 -6.49
CA LEU A 126 -9.20 16.16 -7.01
C LEU A 126 -10.18 15.69 -5.93
N ASN A 127 -9.67 15.41 -4.72
CA ASN A 127 -10.52 15.05 -3.59
C ASN A 127 -11.51 16.16 -3.22
N ASN A 128 -11.04 17.40 -3.16
CA ASN A 128 -11.88 18.56 -2.83
C ASN A 128 -12.93 18.85 -3.92
N ALA A 129 -12.61 18.57 -5.19
CA ALA A 129 -13.56 18.75 -6.29
C ALA A 129 -14.69 17.70 -6.29
N ILE A 130 -14.39 16.47 -5.83
CA ILE A 130 -15.34 15.34 -5.87
C ILE A 130 -16.18 15.26 -4.60
N SER A 131 -15.63 15.67 -3.46
CA SER A 131 -16.35 15.77 -2.18
C SER A 131 -16.44 17.22 -1.74
N PRO A 132 -17.45 18.00 -2.22
CA PRO A 132 -17.76 19.26 -1.58
C PRO A 132 -18.10 18.98 -0.11
N SER A 133 -17.56 19.80 0.80
CA SER A 133 -17.76 19.65 2.24
C SER A 133 -19.25 19.53 2.54
N PRO A 134 -19.77 18.36 2.97
CA PRO A 134 -21.14 18.28 3.39
C PRO A 134 -21.26 19.06 4.70
N THR A 135 -22.28 19.91 4.81
CA THR A 135 -22.78 20.36 6.10
C THR A 135 -23.17 19.11 6.88
N CYS A 136 -22.49 18.86 8.00
CA CYS A 136 -22.68 17.66 8.78
C CYS A 136 -23.75 17.92 9.84
N ASP A 137 -24.84 17.15 9.82
CA ASP A 137 -25.77 17.13 10.93
C ASP A 137 -25.15 16.24 12.03
N GLU A 138 -24.88 16.82 13.21
CA GLU A 138 -24.31 16.09 14.36
C GLU A 138 -25.14 14.85 14.76
N ALA A 139 -26.43 14.86 14.41
CA ALA A 139 -27.34 13.74 14.61
C ALA A 139 -26.94 12.44 13.85
N GLU A 140 -26.17 12.53 12.77
CA GLU A 140 -25.70 11.35 12.02
C GLU A 140 -24.71 10.48 12.83
N PHE A 141 -24.09 11.05 13.87
CA PHE A 141 -23.05 10.37 14.66
C PHE A 141 -23.55 9.78 15.99
N LEU A 142 -24.87 9.78 16.25
CA LEU A 142 -25.43 9.37 17.54
C LEU A 142 -24.98 7.97 18.01
N TYR A 143 -24.63 7.10 17.07
CA TYR A 143 -24.21 5.72 17.33
C TYR A 143 -22.70 5.53 17.47
N LEU A 144 -21.90 6.59 17.39
CA LEU A 144 -20.44 6.52 17.47
C LEU A 144 -19.88 7.48 18.53
N ASP A 145 -19.20 6.93 19.53
CA ASP A 145 -18.44 7.72 20.50
C ASP A 145 -17.11 8.18 19.88
N ILE A 146 -17.16 9.32 19.19
CA ILE A 146 -16.02 9.91 18.51
C ILE A 146 -14.90 10.24 19.51
N GLU A 147 -15.24 10.82 20.67
CA GLU A 147 -14.25 11.28 21.64
C GLU A 147 -13.47 10.11 22.25
N ALA A 148 -14.15 9.00 22.56
CA ALA A 148 -13.50 7.78 23.05
C ALA A 148 -12.53 7.21 22.01
N ILE A 149 -12.92 7.16 20.74
CA ILE A 149 -12.06 6.66 19.65
C ILE A 149 -10.85 7.57 19.45
N GLU A 150 -11.04 8.88 19.37
CA GLU A 150 -9.93 9.83 19.16
C GLU A 150 -8.94 9.81 20.32
N SER A 151 -9.45 9.65 21.54
CA SER A 151 -8.64 9.49 22.75
C SER A 151 -7.86 8.17 22.77
N SER A 152 -8.46 7.06 22.30
CA SER A 152 -7.81 5.75 22.31
C SER A 152 -6.65 5.67 21.31
N ILE A 153 -6.77 6.32 20.15
CA ILE A 153 -5.72 6.36 19.13
C ILE A 153 -4.82 7.60 19.23
N ASN A 154 -5.15 8.55 20.11
CA ASN A 154 -4.46 9.84 20.26
C ASN A 154 -4.35 10.62 18.94
N TYR A 155 -5.47 10.77 18.24
CA TYR A 155 -5.55 11.47 16.95
C TYR A 155 -6.92 12.11 16.74
N ASN A 156 -6.93 13.39 16.37
CA ASN A 156 -8.15 14.15 16.10
C ASN A 156 -8.43 14.20 14.59
N PHE A 157 -9.51 13.59 14.15
CA PHE A 157 -9.98 13.65 12.78
C PHE A 157 -10.54 15.04 12.47
N ARG A 158 -10.05 15.63 11.38
CA ARG A 158 -10.62 16.86 10.81
C ARG A 158 -12.02 16.62 10.23
N ASN A 159 -12.24 15.45 9.62
CA ASN A 159 -13.52 15.06 9.04
C ASN A 159 -14.07 13.84 9.78
N LYS A 160 -15.01 14.06 10.70
CA LYS A 160 -15.62 13.01 11.54
C LYS A 160 -16.47 12.02 10.73
N ARG A 161 -16.95 12.41 9.56
CA ARG A 161 -17.71 11.53 8.67
C ARG A 161 -16.86 10.40 8.10
N LEU A 162 -15.58 10.66 7.81
CA LEU A 162 -14.65 9.59 7.40
C LEU A 162 -14.39 8.60 8.54
N LEU A 163 -14.37 9.09 9.78
CA LEU A 163 -14.30 8.22 10.96
C LEU A 163 -15.57 7.36 11.08
N TYR A 164 -16.75 7.97 10.92
CA TYR A 164 -18.01 7.24 10.94
C TYR A 164 -18.12 6.18 9.84
N GLU A 165 -17.73 6.51 8.60
CA GLU A 165 -17.63 5.56 7.49
C GLU A 165 -16.68 4.41 7.84
N ALA A 166 -15.51 4.69 8.43
CA ALA A 166 -14.52 3.68 8.82
C ALA A 166 -15.02 2.70 9.90
N PHE A 167 -15.98 3.12 10.74
CA PHE A 167 -16.59 2.27 11.78
C PHE A 167 -17.94 1.67 11.37
N THR A 168 -18.42 1.92 10.14
CA THR A 168 -19.72 1.40 9.67
C THR A 168 -19.53 0.15 8.81
N HIS A 169 -20.03 -0.99 9.31
CA HIS A 169 -20.00 -2.27 8.59
C HIS A 169 -21.06 -2.34 7.48
N PRO A 170 -20.81 -3.04 6.35
CA PRO A 170 -21.76 -3.17 5.24
C PRO A 170 -23.16 -3.69 5.59
N SER A 171 -23.32 -4.36 6.73
CA SER A 171 -24.63 -4.82 7.21
C SER A 171 -25.53 -3.68 7.71
N CYS A 172 -24.99 -2.49 7.95
CA CYS A 172 -25.72 -1.29 8.36
C CYS A 172 -25.73 -0.27 7.22
N PRO A 173 -26.56 -0.47 6.17
CA PRO A 173 -26.65 0.49 5.09
C PRO A 173 -27.20 1.82 5.61
N ASN A 174 -26.49 2.91 5.35
CA ASN A 174 -26.95 4.27 5.62
C ASN A 174 -27.07 5.02 4.28
N PRO A 175 -28.21 5.65 3.96
CA PRO A 175 -28.36 6.42 2.73
C PRO A 175 -27.38 7.60 2.65
N ASN A 176 -26.99 8.15 3.80
CA ASN A 176 -26.14 9.32 3.88
C ASN A 176 -24.66 8.97 3.97
N THR A 177 -24.27 7.77 4.43
CA THR A 177 -22.85 7.42 4.62
C THR A 177 -22.52 6.03 4.08
N SER A 178 -21.39 5.92 3.38
CA SER A 178 -20.86 4.64 2.90
C SER A 178 -20.36 3.75 4.05
N CYS A 179 -20.09 2.48 3.76
CA CYS A 179 -19.41 1.57 4.69
C CYS A 179 -17.89 1.61 4.51
N TYR A 180 -17.16 1.03 5.45
CA TYR A 180 -15.69 1.09 5.49
C TYR A 180 -14.98 0.48 4.28
N GLN A 181 -15.63 -0.35 3.46
CA GLN A 181 -14.97 -1.16 2.42
C GLN A 181 -14.11 -0.33 1.44
N ARG A 182 -14.58 0.86 1.05
CA ARG A 182 -13.80 1.73 0.15
C ARG A 182 -12.60 2.33 0.87
N LEU A 183 -12.75 2.69 2.14
CA LEU A 183 -11.65 3.16 2.98
C LEU A 183 -10.65 2.05 3.28
N GLU A 184 -11.10 0.80 3.46
CA GLU A 184 -10.24 -0.39 3.60
C GLU A 184 -9.33 -0.55 2.38
N PHE A 185 -9.89 -0.47 1.16
CA PHE A 185 -9.10 -0.52 -0.08
C PHE A 185 -7.97 0.53 -0.12
N LEU A 186 -8.26 1.75 0.35
CA LEU A 186 -7.29 2.85 0.40
C LEU A 186 -6.28 2.65 1.55
N GLY A 187 -6.78 2.32 2.74
CA GLY A 187 -6.01 2.10 3.96
C GLY A 187 -5.00 0.97 3.82
N ASP A 188 -5.36 -0.12 3.13
CA ASP A 188 -4.48 -1.24 2.84
C ASP A 188 -3.25 -0.82 2.01
N ALA A 189 -3.45 0.09 1.04
CA ALA A 189 -2.35 0.63 0.24
C ALA A 189 -1.49 1.65 1.01
N VAL A 190 -2.09 2.41 1.93
CA VAL A 190 -1.38 3.35 2.81
C VAL A 190 -0.53 2.59 3.83
N LEU A 191 -1.12 1.61 4.51
CA LEU A 191 -0.46 0.79 5.51
C LEU A 191 0.71 0.01 4.91
N ASP A 192 0.51 -0.61 3.75
CA ASP A 192 1.58 -1.27 2.99
C ASP A 192 2.77 -0.33 2.73
N PHE A 193 2.49 0.89 2.27
CA PHE A 193 3.53 1.87 1.95
C PHE A 193 4.29 2.32 3.20
N LEU A 194 3.57 2.60 4.30
CA LEU A 194 4.18 3.06 5.56
C LEU A 194 5.05 1.97 6.20
N VAL A 195 4.55 0.74 6.28
CA VAL A 195 5.31 -0.38 6.86
C VAL A 195 6.53 -0.70 6.02
N VAL A 196 6.39 -0.78 4.70
CA VAL A 196 7.55 -1.04 3.81
C VAL A 196 8.57 0.08 3.91
N SER A 197 8.14 1.35 3.91
CA SER A 197 9.05 2.50 4.07
C SER A 197 9.81 2.44 5.39
N TYR A 198 9.12 2.17 6.50
CA TYR A 198 9.74 2.01 7.80
C TYR A 198 10.74 0.85 7.84
N LEU A 199 10.40 -0.32 7.27
CA LEU A 199 11.29 -1.48 7.25
C LEU A 199 12.55 -1.24 6.42
N PHE A 200 12.42 -0.57 5.25
CA PHE A 200 13.56 -0.23 4.40
C PHE A 200 14.51 0.76 5.07
N GLU A 201 13.97 1.78 5.74
CA GLU A 201 14.78 2.78 6.45
C GLU A 201 15.43 2.19 7.71
N ARG A 202 14.68 1.37 8.47
CA ARG A 202 15.15 0.81 9.73
C ARG A 202 16.16 -0.33 9.54
N TYR A 203 16.06 -1.10 8.45
CA TYR A 203 16.85 -2.30 8.20
C TYR A 203 17.48 -2.30 6.79
N PRO A 204 18.42 -1.39 6.49
CA PRO A 204 18.94 -1.19 5.13
C PRO A 204 19.72 -2.40 4.56
N GLY A 205 20.27 -3.25 5.43
CA GLY A 205 21.00 -4.47 5.03
C GLY A 205 20.14 -5.73 4.93
N LEU A 206 18.83 -5.61 5.15
CA LEU A 206 17.94 -6.78 5.20
C LEU A 206 17.65 -7.31 3.79
N LYS A 207 17.69 -8.64 3.63
CA LYS A 207 17.40 -9.28 2.34
C LYS A 207 15.92 -9.07 1.96
N PRO A 208 15.59 -8.98 0.66
CA PRO A 208 14.21 -8.80 0.20
C PRO A 208 13.21 -9.82 0.74
N ALA A 209 13.63 -11.08 0.86
CA ALA A 209 12.80 -12.15 1.43
C ALA A 209 12.40 -11.86 2.88
N ASN A 210 13.33 -11.39 3.71
CA ASN A 210 13.07 -11.06 5.10
C ASN A 210 12.23 -9.77 5.25
N ILE A 211 12.41 -8.78 4.36
CA ILE A 211 11.51 -7.60 4.33
C ILE A 211 10.08 -8.05 4.04
N THR A 212 9.89 -8.96 3.09
CA THR A 212 8.58 -9.52 2.73
C THR A 212 7.95 -10.26 3.90
N GLU A 213 8.74 -11.07 4.61
CA GLU A 213 8.31 -11.80 5.80
C GLU A 213 7.90 -10.87 6.95
N LEU A 214 8.73 -9.88 7.28
CA LEU A 214 8.43 -8.89 8.32
C LEU A 214 7.19 -8.07 7.96
N LYS A 215 7.05 -7.66 6.70
CA LYS A 215 5.85 -7.00 6.20
C LYS A 215 4.63 -7.89 6.41
N GLY A 216 4.70 -9.16 5.98
CA GLY A 216 3.59 -10.11 6.13
C GLY A 216 3.17 -10.32 7.58
N ALA A 217 4.13 -10.39 8.51
CA ALA A 217 3.83 -10.47 9.94
C ALA A 217 3.19 -9.18 10.47
N SER A 218 3.69 -8.02 10.05
CA SER A 218 3.26 -6.69 10.55
C SER A 218 1.92 -6.23 9.99
N VAL A 219 1.55 -6.67 8.79
CA VAL A 219 0.30 -6.30 8.08
C VAL A 219 -0.60 -7.53 7.93
N SER A 220 -0.68 -8.35 8.97
CA SER A 220 -1.55 -9.52 9.00
C SER A 220 -2.88 -9.18 9.68
N ASN A 221 -3.97 -9.81 9.21
CA ASN A 221 -5.28 -9.66 9.84
C ASN A 221 -5.24 -9.99 11.33
N ASN A 222 -4.51 -11.04 11.73
CA ASN A 222 -4.36 -11.41 13.14
C ASN A 222 -3.70 -10.30 13.98
N PHE A 223 -2.62 -9.70 13.46
CA PHE A 223 -1.92 -8.61 14.16
C PHE A 223 -2.80 -7.36 14.23
N LEU A 224 -3.46 -6.98 13.13
CA LEU A 224 -4.34 -5.81 13.09
C LEU A 224 -5.58 -5.98 13.99
N SER A 225 -6.16 -7.18 14.03
CA SER A 225 -7.25 -7.50 14.96
C SER A 225 -6.81 -7.39 16.42
N PHE A 226 -5.59 -7.84 16.74
CA PHE A 226 -5.03 -7.66 18.07
C PHE A 226 -4.84 -6.18 18.42
N ILE A 227 -4.32 -5.37 17.50
CA ILE A 227 -4.19 -3.92 17.71
C ILE A 227 -5.56 -3.27 17.93
N SER A 228 -6.55 -3.58 17.08
CA SER A 228 -7.93 -3.10 17.21
C SER A 228 -8.55 -3.47 18.57
N HIS A 229 -8.30 -4.68 19.07
CA HIS A 229 -8.71 -5.09 20.40
C HIS A 229 -7.99 -4.31 21.51
N SER A 230 -6.66 -4.19 21.43
CA SER A 230 -5.85 -3.49 22.43
C SER A 230 -6.18 -1.99 22.57
N LEU A 231 -6.67 -1.38 21.50
CA LEU A 231 -7.12 0.02 21.45
C LEU A 231 -8.62 0.17 21.76
N GLY A 232 -9.35 -0.92 22.02
CA GLY A 232 -10.79 -0.89 22.30
C GLY A 232 -11.68 -0.59 21.08
N LEU A 233 -11.12 -0.47 19.87
CA LEU A 233 -11.84 -0.01 18.68
C LEU A 233 -13.01 -0.92 18.28
N HIS A 234 -12.85 -2.22 18.49
CA HIS A 234 -13.89 -3.22 18.23
C HIS A 234 -15.24 -2.93 18.94
N GLN A 235 -15.22 -2.22 20.08
CA GLN A 235 -16.43 -1.87 20.84
C GLN A 235 -17.27 -0.78 20.16
N HIS A 236 -16.65 -0.01 19.26
CA HIS A 236 -17.29 1.09 18.56
C HIS A 236 -17.73 0.72 17.14
N LEU A 237 -17.59 -0.55 16.73
CA LEU A 237 -17.99 -1.01 15.40
C LEU A 237 -19.52 -0.98 15.25
N ILE A 238 -20.02 -0.25 14.25
CA ILE A 238 -21.44 -0.17 13.93
C ILE A 238 -21.78 -1.33 12.99
N HIS A 239 -22.49 -2.33 13.49
CA HIS A 239 -22.96 -3.46 12.70
C HIS A 239 -24.28 -4.03 13.22
N SER A 240 -24.92 -4.85 12.39
CA SER A 240 -26.21 -5.52 12.63
C SER A 240 -26.15 -7.03 12.33
N SER A 241 -24.98 -7.51 11.90
CA SER A 241 -24.76 -8.92 11.56
C SER A 241 -24.54 -9.76 12.82
N SER A 242 -25.43 -10.72 13.06
CA SER A 242 -25.32 -11.67 14.18
C SER A 242 -24.11 -12.58 14.07
N ALA A 243 -23.76 -13.01 12.85
CA ALA A 243 -22.56 -13.81 12.59
C ALA A 243 -21.29 -13.05 12.99
N LEU A 244 -21.23 -11.75 12.67
CA LEU A 244 -20.10 -10.90 13.08
C LEU A 244 -20.06 -10.75 14.61
N SER A 245 -21.19 -10.55 15.27
CA SER A 245 -21.27 -10.51 16.73
C SER A 245 -20.71 -11.77 17.38
N SER A 246 -21.11 -12.95 16.90
CA SER A 246 -20.62 -14.24 17.41
C SER A 246 -19.11 -14.39 17.22
N ASN A 247 -18.61 -14.07 16.03
CA ASN A 247 -17.18 -14.14 15.72
C ASN A 247 -16.35 -13.17 16.60
N LEU A 248 -16.86 -11.96 16.84
CA LEU A 248 -16.22 -10.99 17.72
C LEU A 248 -16.17 -11.49 19.17
N MET A 249 -17.27 -12.06 19.68
CA MET A 249 -17.30 -12.63 21.03
C MET A 249 -16.32 -13.79 21.18
N GLU A 250 -16.26 -14.71 20.21
CA GLU A 250 -15.30 -15.81 20.23
C GLU A 250 -13.86 -15.29 20.19
N PHE A 251 -13.57 -14.30 19.34
CA PHE A 251 -12.26 -13.67 19.26
C PHE A 251 -11.85 -13.00 20.58
N ILE A 252 -12.75 -12.28 21.23
CA ILE A 252 -12.48 -11.61 22.52
C ILE A 252 -12.18 -12.66 23.60
N ASP A 253 -13.00 -13.71 23.72
CA ASP A 253 -12.77 -14.81 24.67
C ASP A 253 -11.42 -15.50 24.44
N GLN A 254 -11.05 -15.76 23.17
CA GLN A 254 -9.73 -16.29 22.83
C GLN A 254 -8.61 -15.33 23.25
N MET A 255 -8.75 -14.02 23.01
CA MET A 255 -7.75 -13.01 23.41
C MET A 255 -7.58 -12.92 24.92
N GLU A 256 -8.67 -12.96 25.68
CA GLU A 256 -8.65 -12.94 27.15
C GLU A 256 -8.00 -14.21 27.72
N LYS A 257 -8.33 -15.39 27.19
CA LYS A 257 -7.66 -16.66 27.55
C LYS A 257 -6.16 -16.62 27.25
N MET A 258 -5.78 -16.06 26.11
CA MET A 258 -4.37 -15.86 25.78
C MET A 258 -3.71 -14.88 26.76
N GLN A 259 -4.39 -13.82 27.20
CA GLN A 259 -3.86 -12.88 28.20
C GLN A 259 -3.70 -13.51 29.60
N GLN A 260 -4.60 -14.41 30.00
CA GLN A 260 -4.48 -15.11 31.28
C GLN A 260 -3.33 -16.12 31.26
N THR A 261 -3.13 -16.82 30.13
CA THR A 261 -1.98 -17.73 29.94
C THR A 261 -0.63 -16.99 29.86
N LYS A 262 -0.63 -15.69 29.50
CA LYS A 262 0.57 -14.82 29.35
C LYS A 262 1.34 -14.51 30.63
N GLN A 263 0.81 -14.79 31.83
CA GLN A 263 1.59 -14.60 33.08
C GLN A 263 2.82 -15.54 33.18
N ASN A 264 2.97 -16.53 32.30
CA ASN A 264 3.99 -17.58 32.41
C ASN A 264 5.06 -17.63 31.30
N GLN A 265 5.20 -16.64 30.40
CA GLN A 265 6.27 -16.68 29.37
C GLN A 265 7.05 -15.36 29.18
N PRO A 266 8.40 -15.40 29.24
CA PRO A 266 9.23 -14.23 29.00
C PRO A 266 9.44 -14.03 27.49
N HIS A 267 9.28 -12.78 27.05
CA HIS A 267 9.75 -12.21 25.77
C HIS A 267 8.80 -12.29 24.55
N GLN A 268 7.74 -11.46 24.58
CA GLN A 268 7.07 -11.00 23.35
C GLN A 268 7.38 -9.51 23.14
N TYR A 269 8.22 -9.20 22.13
CA TYR A 269 8.74 -7.85 21.88
C TYR A 269 7.64 -6.81 21.55
N TRP A 270 6.52 -7.25 20.97
CA TRP A 270 5.41 -6.40 20.52
C TRP A 270 4.65 -5.71 21.67
N LEU A 271 4.72 -6.25 22.90
CA LEU A 271 4.11 -5.63 24.09
C LEU A 271 4.75 -4.27 24.43
N LYS A 272 5.99 -4.02 24.00
CA LYS A 272 6.67 -2.72 24.18
C LYS A 272 6.15 -1.63 23.23
N LEU A 273 5.43 -1.98 22.15
CA LEU A 273 4.89 -1.02 21.19
C LEU A 273 3.64 -0.31 21.74
N ILE A 274 2.83 -1.00 22.54
CA ILE A 274 1.56 -0.47 23.09
C ILE A 274 1.82 0.54 24.23
N HIS A 275 2.97 0.44 24.93
CA HIS A 275 3.24 1.22 26.14
C HIS A 275 4.09 2.49 25.97
N ARG A 276 4.42 2.94 24.75
CA ARG A 276 5.00 4.29 24.58
C ARG A 276 3.93 5.38 24.66
N LYS A 277 3.21 5.44 25.80
CA LYS A 277 2.68 6.73 26.30
C LYS A 277 3.92 7.56 26.66
N ARG A 278 4.15 8.66 25.93
CA ARG A 278 5.33 9.57 25.98
C ARG A 278 6.58 9.06 25.25
N LEU A 279 6.72 9.47 23.99
CA LEU A 279 7.90 10.24 23.63
C LEU A 279 7.55 11.70 23.92
N GLN A 280 7.92 12.18 25.11
CA GLN A 280 8.08 13.60 25.32
C GLN A 280 9.23 14.03 24.40
N ILE A 281 8.92 14.81 23.38
CA ILE A 281 9.87 15.74 22.77
C ILE A 281 9.73 17.05 23.55
#